data_AF-A0A653C4P2-F1
#
_entry.id   AF-A0A653C4P2-F1
#
_cell.length_a   1.000
_cell.length_b   1.000
_cell.length_c   1.000
_cell.angle_alpha   90.00
_cell.angle_beta   90.00
_cell.angle_gamma   90.00
#
_symmetry.space_group_name_H-M   'P 1'
#
loop_
_entity.id
_entity.type
_entity.pdbx_description
1 polymer ?
#
loop_
_entity_poly.entity_id
_entity_poly.type
_entity_poly.pdbx_seq_one_letter_code
_entity_poly.pdbx_strand_id
1 'polypeptide(L)'
;MTILSVNANYGGSTHDSFVWRNSLVHTHMEQNYLEGDRSSWLLGDSGYPQQPWLMTPFRNTVANTPQRRYDNKLGLARNTVERCIGLLKMRFRCLAKERVLRYNPTKAGRIVNACCVLHNMCIGANIQMDQQPQHDPELPAEEIGVFPPRVRQEGITHRNLIVNMYFQ
;
A
#
# COMPACT_ATOMS: atom_id res chain seq x y z
N MET A 1 7.53 10.54 -9.55
CA MET A 1 6.53 10.34 -8.50
C MET A 1 7.17 10.59 -7.16
N THR A 2 6.68 11.60 -6.44
CA THR A 2 7.24 12.03 -5.15
C THR A 2 6.71 11.16 -4.02
N ILE A 3 7.59 10.78 -3.10
CA ILE A 3 7.27 9.98 -1.92
C ILE A 3 7.01 10.94 -0.76
N LEU A 4 5.83 10.86 -0.15
CA LEU A 4 5.46 11.72 0.99
C LEU A 4 5.90 11.14 2.33
N SER A 5 5.78 9.82 2.48
CA SER A 5 6.12 9.11 3.70
C SER A 5 6.61 7.70 3.38
N VAL A 6 7.50 7.18 4.22
CA VAL A 6 8.05 5.83 4.11
C VAL A 6 8.29 5.28 5.52
N ASN A 7 7.95 4.00 5.72
CA ASN A 7 8.26 3.27 6.94
C ASN A 7 9.13 2.07 6.60
N ALA A 8 10.43 2.16 6.90
CA ALA A 8 11.41 1.13 6.60
C ALA A 8 11.80 0.29 7.84
N ASN A 9 10.96 0.25 8.87
CA ASN A 9 11.23 -0.45 10.13
C ASN A 9 10.89 -1.95 10.09
N TYR A 10 10.24 -2.43 9.02
CA TYR A 10 9.79 -3.82 8.89
C TYR A 10 10.53 -4.53 7.76
N GLY A 11 10.88 -5.80 8.01
CA GLY A 11 11.48 -6.65 6.99
C GLY A 11 10.44 -7.12 5.97
N GLY A 12 10.89 -7.47 4.76
CA GLY A 12 9.99 -7.85 3.65
C GLY A 12 9.14 -9.12 3.86
N SER A 13 9.41 -9.89 4.91
CA SER A 13 8.58 -11.05 5.32
C SER A 13 7.53 -10.70 6.38
N THR A 14 7.43 -9.44 6.78
CA THR A 14 6.45 -8.99 7.78
C THR A 14 5.10 -8.84 7.10
N HIS A 15 4.05 -9.40 7.67
CA HIS A 15 2.69 -9.26 7.12
C HIS A 15 2.23 -7.80 7.11
N ASP A 16 1.61 -7.38 6.02
CA ASP A 16 1.08 -6.02 5.85
C ASP A 16 0.07 -5.63 6.94
N SER A 17 -0.77 -6.58 7.34
CA SER A 17 -1.71 -6.41 8.46
C SER A 17 -1.02 -6.08 9.79
N PHE A 18 0.17 -6.64 10.04
CA PHE A 18 0.97 -6.33 11.22
C PHE A 18 1.62 -4.95 11.11
N VAL A 19 2.18 -4.61 9.95
CA VAL A 19 2.74 -3.26 9.70
C VAL A 19 1.67 -2.19 9.90
N TRP A 20 0.48 -2.44 9.34
CA TRP A 20 -0.67 -1.54 9.44
C TRP A 20 -1.10 -1.32 10.89
N ARG A 21 -1.34 -2.39 11.65
CA ARG A 21 -1.77 -2.32 13.05
C ARG A 21 -0.83 -1.51 13.93
N ASN A 22 0.47 -1.57 13.64
CA ASN A 22 1.51 -0.89 14.40
C ASN A 22 1.89 0.47 13.80
N SER A 23 1.16 0.97 12.79
CA SER A 23 1.44 2.25 12.16
C SER A 23 0.70 3.41 12.84
N LEU A 24 1.33 4.58 12.90
CA LEU A 24 0.68 5.81 13.36
C LEU A 24 -0.50 6.22 12.47
N VAL A 25 -0.45 5.84 11.18
CA VAL A 25 -1.53 6.10 10.23
C VAL A 25 -2.80 5.33 10.62
N HIS A 26 -2.68 4.07 11.03
CA HIS A 26 -3.82 3.32 11.57
C HIS A 26 -4.45 4.02 12.77
N THR A 27 -3.64 4.36 13.78
CA THR A 27 -4.13 5.03 14.99
C THR A 27 -4.85 6.34 14.66
N HIS A 28 -4.28 7.14 13.76
CA HIS A 28 -4.87 8.42 13.37
C HIS A 28 -6.19 8.24 12.61
N MET A 29 -6.25 7.32 11.64
CA MET A 29 -7.47 7.06 10.86
C MET A 29 -8.59 6.46 11.73
N GLU A 30 -8.25 5.58 12.68
CA GLU A 30 -9.20 5.03 13.65
C GLU A 30 -9.76 6.14 14.54
N GLN A 31 -8.90 7.02 15.07
CA GLN A 31 -9.33 8.14 15.90
C GLN A 31 -10.28 9.07 15.13
N ASN A 32 -9.92 9.49 13.91
CA ASN A 32 -10.77 10.35 13.08
C ASN A 32 -12.15 9.70 12.82
N TYR A 33 -12.16 8.38 12.57
CA TYR A 33 -13.41 7.65 12.41
C TYR A 33 -14.25 7.62 13.70
N LEU A 34 -13.63 7.42 14.87
CA LEU A 34 -14.33 7.48 16.16
C LEU A 34 -14.87 8.88 16.45
N GLU A 35 -14.21 9.93 15.96
CA GLU A 35 -14.64 11.34 16.05
C GLU A 35 -15.72 11.72 15.01
N GLY A 36 -16.08 10.80 14.11
CA GLY A 36 -17.20 10.96 13.18
C GLY A 36 -16.81 11.16 11.72
N ASP A 37 -15.53 11.12 11.35
CA ASP A 37 -15.12 11.18 9.95
C ASP A 37 -15.60 9.93 9.19
N ARG A 38 -16.29 10.15 8.06
CA ARG A 38 -16.80 9.12 7.15
C ARG A 38 -16.39 9.38 5.70
N SER A 39 -15.45 10.30 5.49
CA SER A 39 -15.07 10.82 4.17
C SER A 39 -13.60 10.59 3.82
N SER A 40 -12.80 10.11 4.78
CA SER A 40 -11.39 9.79 4.58
C SER A 40 -11.17 8.28 4.46
N TRP A 41 -10.48 7.88 3.41
CA TRP A 41 -10.12 6.48 3.16
C TRP A 41 -8.67 6.36 2.71
N LEU A 42 -8.02 5.29 3.16
CA LEU A 42 -6.77 4.80 2.61
C LEU A 42 -7.06 3.64 1.65
N LEU A 43 -6.29 3.54 0.57
CA LEU A 43 -6.37 2.41 -0.36
C LEU A 43 -5.27 1.42 -0.01
N GLY A 44 -5.65 0.18 0.25
CA GLY A 44 -4.74 -0.92 0.58
C GLY A 44 -4.77 -2.02 -0.46
N ASP A 45 -3.74 -2.87 -0.42
CA ASP A 45 -3.74 -4.14 -1.15
C ASP A 45 -4.50 -5.25 -0.40
N SER A 46 -4.46 -6.47 -0.94
CA SER A 46 -5.16 -7.63 -0.38
C SER A 46 -4.54 -8.19 0.91
N GLY A 47 -3.32 -7.79 1.27
CA GLY A 47 -2.63 -8.13 2.52
C GLY A 47 -3.09 -7.30 3.72
N TYR A 48 -3.74 -6.17 3.47
CA TYR A 48 -4.33 -5.33 4.50
C TYR A 48 -5.74 -5.80 4.91
N PRO A 49 -6.16 -5.54 6.17
CA PRO A 49 -7.52 -5.81 6.61
C PRO A 49 -8.50 -4.80 6.01
N GLN A 50 -9.71 -5.27 5.66
CA GLN A 50 -10.81 -4.36 5.33
C GLN A 50 -11.33 -3.67 6.61
N GLN A 51 -11.31 -2.34 6.65
CA GLN A 51 -11.83 -1.50 7.72
C GLN A 51 -12.63 -0.31 7.14
N PRO A 52 -13.43 0.43 7.92
CA PRO A 52 -14.22 1.55 7.39
C PRO A 52 -13.38 2.66 6.74
N TRP A 53 -12.13 2.81 7.17
CA TRP A 53 -11.15 3.79 6.68
C TRP A 53 -10.03 3.18 5.80
N LEU A 54 -10.06 1.86 5.53
CA LEU A 54 -9.07 1.17 4.71
C LEU A 54 -9.75 0.26 3.69
N MET A 55 -9.68 0.67 2.43
CA MET A 55 -10.35 0.06 1.29
C MET A 55 -9.42 -0.92 0.58
N THR A 56 -9.75 -2.21 0.63
CA THR A 56 -8.96 -3.29 0.02
C THR A 56 -9.76 -3.99 -1.08
N PRO A 57 -9.11 -4.69 -2.04
CA PRO A 57 -9.81 -5.37 -3.12
C PRO A 57 -10.67 -6.53 -2.61
N PHE A 58 -11.63 -6.95 -3.42
CA PHE A 58 -12.34 -8.21 -3.23
C PHE A 58 -11.46 -9.38 -3.72
N ARG A 59 -11.56 -10.56 -3.09
CA ARG A 59 -10.72 -11.71 -3.46
C ARG A 59 -11.16 -12.41 -4.75
N ASN A 60 -12.47 -12.56 -4.90
CA ASN A 60 -13.07 -13.36 -5.97
C ASN A 60 -14.20 -12.57 -6.63
N THR A 61 -13.86 -11.68 -7.55
CA THR A 61 -14.86 -10.91 -8.30
C THR A 61 -15.18 -11.55 -9.63
N VAL A 62 -16.48 -11.67 -9.91
CA VAL A 62 -16.99 -12.12 -11.20
C VAL A 62 -16.89 -10.98 -12.21
N ALA A 63 -16.61 -11.30 -13.47
CA ALA A 63 -16.58 -10.31 -14.54
C ALA A 63 -17.91 -9.53 -14.64
N ASN A 64 -17.84 -8.28 -15.09
CA ASN A 64 -19.00 -7.38 -15.28
C ASN A 64 -19.81 -7.07 -14.01
N THR A 65 -19.24 -7.27 -12.82
CA THR A 65 -19.86 -6.86 -11.55
C THR A 65 -19.36 -5.49 -11.08
N PRO A 66 -20.14 -4.76 -10.26
CA PRO A 66 -19.70 -3.54 -9.59
C PRO A 66 -18.39 -3.74 -8.80
N GLN A 67 -18.26 -4.88 -8.12
CA GLN A 67 -17.07 -5.23 -7.36
C GLN A 67 -15.85 -5.33 -8.27
N ARG A 68 -16.00 -5.94 -9.46
CA ARG A 68 -14.88 -6.01 -10.42
C ARG A 68 -14.48 -4.64 -10.96
N ARG A 69 -15.45 -3.74 -11.19
CA ARG A 69 -15.15 -2.36 -11.60
C ARG A 69 -14.40 -1.60 -10.52
N TYR A 70 -14.80 -1.77 -9.26
CA TYR A 70 -14.08 -1.24 -8.10
C TYR A 70 -12.65 -1.79 -8.02
N ASP A 71 -12.45 -3.11 -8.09
CA ASP A 71 -11.12 -3.73 -8.03
C ASP A 71 -10.23 -3.25 -9.18
N ASN A 72 -10.77 -3.11 -10.39
CA ASN A 72 -10.03 -2.59 -11.55
C ASN A 72 -9.54 -1.16 -11.28
N LYS A 73 -10.39 -0.28 -10.71
CA LYS A 73 -10.01 1.10 -10.39
C LYS A 73 -9.02 1.17 -9.23
N LEU A 74 -9.19 0.33 -8.21
CA LEU A 74 -8.25 0.20 -7.11
C LEU A 74 -6.87 -0.28 -7.61
N GLY A 75 -6.84 -1.26 -8.51
CA GLY A 75 -5.62 -1.73 -9.16
C GLY A 75 -4.91 -0.63 -9.96
N LEU A 76 -5.66 0.18 -10.72
CA LEU A 76 -5.09 1.35 -11.41
C LEU A 76 -4.47 2.35 -10.44
N ALA A 77 -5.10 2.60 -9.29
CA ALA A 77 -4.53 3.46 -8.26
C ALA A 77 -3.25 2.85 -7.68
N ARG A 78 -3.24 1.56 -7.35
CA ARG A 78 -2.08 0.84 -6.80
C ARG A 78 -0.90 0.75 -7.76
N ASN A 79 -1.13 0.67 -9.07
CA ASN A 79 -0.07 0.71 -10.09
C ASN A 79 0.88 1.91 -9.91
N THR A 80 0.38 3.01 -9.34
CA THR A 80 1.15 4.20 -8.99
C THR A 80 2.27 3.85 -8.00
N VAL A 81 1.94 3.17 -6.89
CA VAL A 81 2.90 2.78 -5.85
C VAL A 81 3.87 1.72 -6.37
N GLU A 82 3.38 0.72 -7.10
CA GLU A 82 4.21 -0.34 -7.69
C GLU A 82 5.24 0.24 -8.66
N ARG A 83 4.82 1.15 -9.54
CA ARG A 83 5.74 1.88 -10.43
C ARG A 83 6.75 2.69 -9.63
N CYS A 84 6.35 3.36 -8.55
CA CYS A 84 7.27 4.11 -7.70
C CYS A 84 8.36 3.22 -7.10
N ILE A 85 7.97 2.05 -6.57
CA ILE A 85 8.89 1.05 -6.00
C ILE A 85 9.83 0.52 -7.09
N GLY A 86 9.31 0.22 -8.28
CA GLY A 86 10.13 -0.19 -9.42
C GLY A 86 11.14 0.87 -9.85
N LEU A 87 10.73 2.15 -9.89
CA LEU A 87 11.64 3.27 -10.15
C LEU A 87 12.74 3.38 -9.09
N LEU A 88 12.40 3.22 -7.80
CA LEU A 88 13.38 3.22 -6.71
C LEU A 88 14.41 2.11 -6.86
N LYS A 89 13.97 0.87 -7.13
CA LYS A 89 14.85 -0.29 -7.33
C LYS A 89 15.78 -0.13 -8.53
N MET A 90 15.31 0.51 -9.60
CA MET A 90 16.13 0.80 -10.77
C MET A 90 17.17 1.90 -10.49
N ARG A 91 16.74 3.01 -9.89
CA ARG A 91 17.62 4.15 -9.55
C ARG A 91 18.70 3.73 -8.55
N PHE A 92 18.29 3.01 -7.52
CA PHE A 92 19.15 2.55 -6.44
C PHE A 92 19.17 1.03 -6.45
N ARG A 93 20.04 0.47 -7.29
CA ARG A 93 20.18 -0.99 -7.48
C ARG A 93 20.43 -1.75 -6.19
N CYS A 94 20.88 -1.11 -5.11
CA CYS A 94 21.01 -1.72 -3.78
C CYS A 94 19.66 -2.11 -3.14
N LEU A 95 18.52 -1.62 -3.66
CA LEU A 95 17.18 -2.02 -3.24
C LEU A 95 16.62 -3.20 -4.07
N ALA A 96 17.30 -3.58 -5.15
CA ALA A 96 16.86 -4.66 -6.02
C ALA A 96 17.08 -6.03 -5.34
N LYS A 97 16.24 -7.01 -5.68
CA LYS A 97 16.29 -8.36 -5.09
C LYS A 97 17.61 -9.05 -5.35
N GLU A 98 18.25 -8.78 -6.48
CA GLU A 98 19.55 -9.34 -6.86
C GLU A 98 20.70 -8.77 -6.01
N ARG A 99 20.47 -7.65 -5.33
CA ARG A 99 21.47 -6.94 -4.52
C ARG A 99 20.96 -6.67 -3.10
N VAL A 100 20.39 -7.71 -2.47
CA VAL A 100 19.85 -7.66 -1.11
C VAL A 100 20.84 -6.95 -0.16
N LEU A 101 20.32 -6.00 0.61
CA LEU A 101 21.07 -5.31 1.65
C LEU A 101 21.49 -6.29 2.76
N ARG A 102 22.76 -6.69 2.76
CA ARG A 102 23.37 -7.53 3.83
C ARG A 102 23.81 -6.68 5.02
N TYR A 103 22.90 -5.85 5.52
CA TYR A 103 23.12 -5.00 6.69
C TYR A 103 22.16 -5.40 7.81
N ASN A 104 22.48 -5.00 9.04
CA ASN A 104 21.50 -5.11 10.12
C ASN A 104 20.22 -4.29 9.77
N PRO A 105 19.05 -4.67 10.31
CA PRO A 105 17.77 -4.05 9.95
C PRO A 105 17.76 -2.52 10.10
N THR A 106 18.34 -1.99 11.17
CA THR A 106 18.43 -0.54 11.42
C THR A 106 19.19 0.19 10.32
N LYS A 107 20.33 -0.35 9.89
CA LYS A 107 21.12 0.25 8.81
C LYS A 107 20.44 0.06 7.45
N ALA A 108 19.82 -1.07 7.19
CA ALA A 108 19.03 -1.29 5.98
C ALA A 108 17.88 -0.28 5.86
N GLY A 109 17.13 -0.04 6.95
CA GLY A 109 16.06 0.95 6.99
C GLY A 109 16.55 2.37 6.71
N ARG A 110 17.71 2.76 7.27
CA ARG A 110 18.35 4.06 6.96
C ARG A 110 18.71 4.21 5.49
N ILE A 111 19.21 3.14 4.85
CA ILE A 111 19.52 3.12 3.41
C ILE A 111 18.24 3.32 2.60
N VAL A 112 17.15 2.61 2.91
CA VAL A 112 15.84 2.75 2.23
C VAL A 112 15.32 4.20 2.34
N ASN A 113 15.37 4.79 3.54
CA ASN A 113 14.96 6.17 3.76
C ASN A 113 15.81 7.15 2.94
N ALA A 114 17.13 6.97 2.94
CA ALA A 114 18.05 7.80 2.15
C ALA A 114 17.73 7.70 0.65
N CYS A 115 17.47 6.49 0.12
CA CYS A 115 17.05 6.32 -1.26
C CYS A 115 15.74 7.05 -1.59
N CYS A 116 14.76 7.05 -0.69
CA CYS A 116 13.50 7.78 -0.89
C CYS A 116 13.72 9.31 -0.95
N VAL A 117 14.55 9.85 -0.06
CA VAL A 117 14.92 11.28 -0.05
C VAL A 117 15.66 11.66 -1.33
N LEU A 118 16.69 10.88 -1.71
CA LEU A 118 17.46 11.13 -2.92
C LEU A 118 16.61 11.01 -4.19
N HIS A 119 15.66 10.07 -4.24
CA HIS A 119 14.69 9.96 -5.33
C HIS A 119 13.87 11.24 -5.48
N ASN A 120 13.35 11.78 -4.39
CA ASN A 120 12.60 13.04 -4.41
C ASN A 120 13.48 14.22 -4.86
N MET A 121 14.74 14.28 -4.41
CA MET A 121 15.70 15.30 -4.87
C MET A 121 15.96 15.20 -6.37
N CYS A 122 16.14 13.99 -6.89
CA CYS A 122 16.31 13.77 -8.33
C CYS A 122 15.08 14.22 -9.13
N ILE A 123 13.87 13.99 -8.62
CA ILE A 123 12.63 14.51 -9.25
C ILE A 123 12.63 16.03 -9.27
N GLY A 124 12.93 16.67 -8.13
CA GLY A 124 12.99 18.13 -8.03
C GLY A 124 14.05 18.77 -8.95
N ALA A 125 15.17 18.07 -9.18
CA ALA A 125 16.22 18.48 -10.10
C ALA A 125 15.99 18.04 -11.56
N ASN A 126 14.84 17.44 -11.88
CA ASN A 126 14.48 16.93 -13.20
C ASN A 126 15.49 15.90 -13.79
N ILE A 127 16.14 15.12 -12.92
CA ILE A 127 17.09 14.07 -13.32
C ILE A 127 16.30 12.86 -13.83
N GLN A 128 16.32 12.69 -15.15
CA GLN A 128 15.65 11.60 -15.85
C GLN A 128 16.23 10.23 -15.49
N MET A 129 15.43 9.20 -15.69
CA MET A 129 15.90 7.81 -15.67
C MET A 129 15.81 7.23 -17.06
N ASP A 130 16.84 6.53 -17.48
CA ASP A 130 16.94 5.98 -18.83
C ASP A 130 16.05 4.74 -19.06
N GLN A 131 15.42 4.19 -18.01
CA GLN A 131 14.70 2.91 -18.05
C GLN A 131 13.32 2.95 -17.38
N GLN A 132 12.35 2.27 -17.99
CA GLN A 132 11.01 2.05 -17.43
C GLN A 132 10.99 0.83 -16.49
N PRO A 133 10.20 0.85 -15.39
CA PRO A 133 10.17 -0.25 -14.43
C PRO A 133 9.64 -1.55 -15.03
N GLN A 134 10.32 -2.66 -14.74
CA GLN A 134 9.75 -4.00 -14.93
C GLN A 134 8.73 -4.29 -13.82
N HIS A 135 7.61 -4.91 -14.17
CA HIS A 135 6.54 -5.27 -13.23
C HIS A 135 6.95 -6.55 -12.51
N ASP A 136 7.15 -6.50 -11.19
CA ASP A 136 7.30 -7.71 -10.38
C ASP A 136 5.93 -8.41 -10.26
N PRO A 137 5.82 -9.73 -10.45
CA PRO A 137 4.56 -10.45 -10.26
C PRO A 137 4.11 -10.39 -8.79
N GLU A 138 2.83 -10.10 -8.58
CA GLU A 138 2.21 -9.98 -7.26
C GLU A 138 2.03 -11.37 -6.62
N LEU A 139 2.44 -11.53 -5.35
CA LEU A 139 2.21 -12.76 -4.60
C LEU A 139 0.80 -12.75 -3.98
N PRO A 140 0.10 -13.89 -3.90
CA PRO A 140 -1.19 -13.95 -3.22
C PRO A 140 -1.02 -13.63 -1.73
N ALA A 141 -1.85 -12.72 -1.21
CA ALA A 141 -1.87 -12.41 0.22
C ALA A 141 -2.63 -13.49 1.00
N GLU A 142 -2.01 -14.03 2.05
CA GLU A 142 -2.67 -14.90 3.04
C GLU A 142 -3.30 -14.05 4.18
N GLU A 143 -4.51 -14.41 4.61
CA GLU A 143 -5.17 -13.72 5.73
C GLU A 143 -4.72 -14.31 7.07
N ILE A 144 -4.20 -13.46 7.95
CA ILE A 144 -4.22 -13.72 9.39
C ILE A 144 -5.06 -12.60 10.02
N GLY A 145 -6.35 -12.88 10.19
CA GLY A 145 -7.30 -11.96 10.79
C GLY A 145 -7.14 -11.90 12.31
N VAL A 146 -6.37 -10.93 12.80
CA VAL A 146 -6.30 -10.60 14.25
C VAL A 146 -6.88 -9.21 14.52
N PHE A 147 -8.00 -8.86 13.87
CA PHE A 147 -8.75 -7.64 14.15
C PHE A 147 -10.13 -7.96 14.74
N PRO A 148 -10.69 -7.09 15.59
CA PRO A 148 -12.00 -7.31 16.18
C PRO A 148 -13.07 -7.55 15.10
N PRO A 149 -13.91 -8.60 15.22
CA PRO A 149 -14.92 -8.94 14.22
C PRO A 149 -15.84 -7.77 13.83
N ARG A 150 -16.14 -6.89 14.79
CA ARG A 150 -17.01 -5.72 14.58
C ARG A 150 -16.44 -4.73 13.57
N VAL A 151 -15.17 -4.34 13.69
CA VAL A 151 -14.53 -3.36 12.79
C VAL A 151 -14.46 -3.92 11.36
N ARG A 152 -14.19 -5.23 11.24
CA ARG A 152 -14.20 -5.92 9.94
C ARG A 152 -15.58 -5.85 9.28
N GLN A 153 -16.65 -6.12 10.03
CA GLN A 153 -18.00 -6.10 9.49
C GLN A 153 -18.42 -4.69 9.06
N GLU A 154 -18.12 -3.67 9.88
CA GLU A 154 -18.36 -2.27 9.52
C GLU A 154 -17.59 -1.89 8.24
N GLY A 155 -16.33 -2.32 8.12
CA GLY A 155 -15.51 -2.07 6.93
C GLY A 155 -16.07 -2.71 5.65
N ILE A 156 -16.58 -3.94 5.74
CA ILE A 156 -17.22 -4.63 4.62
C ILE A 156 -18.48 -3.87 4.19
N THR A 157 -19.33 -3.47 5.15
CA THR A 157 -20.53 -2.68 4.87
C THR A 157 -20.17 -1.37 4.18
N HIS A 158 -19.15 -0.67 4.69
CA HIS A 158 -18.71 0.62 4.13
C HIS A 158 -18.19 0.49 2.69
N ARG A 159 -17.34 -0.52 2.42
CA ARG A 159 -16.88 -0.80 1.05
C ARG A 159 -18.03 -1.11 0.12
N ASN A 160 -18.98 -1.96 0.55
CA ASN A 160 -20.14 -2.31 -0.29
C ASN A 160 -21.00 -1.09 -0.61
N LEU A 161 -21.16 -0.14 0.33
CA LEU A 161 -21.85 1.12 0.07
C LEU A 161 -21.14 1.94 -1.02
N ILE A 162 -19.82 2.10 -0.91
CA ILE A 162 -19.01 2.81 -1.92
C ILE A 162 -19.16 2.14 -3.29
N VAL A 163 -19.03 0.81 -3.35
CA VAL A 163 -19.18 0.04 -4.60
C VAL A 163 -20.55 0.28 -5.22
N ASN A 164 -21.61 0.22 -4.42
CA ASN A 164 -22.97 0.38 -4.91
C ASN A 164 -23.28 1.82 -5.33
N MET A 165 -22.65 2.82 -4.73
CA MET A 165 -22.87 4.22 -5.09
C MET A 165 -22.12 4.64 -6.35
N TYR A 166 -20.89 4.17 -6.53
CA TYR A 166 -19.97 4.76 -7.51
C TYR A 166 -19.53 3.82 -8.65
N PHE A 167 -19.80 2.52 -8.54
CA PHE A 167 -19.26 1.52 -9.48
C PHE A 167 -20.36 0.68 -10.14
N GLN A 168 -21.55 1.25 -10.37
CA GLN A 168 -22.65 0.61 -11.13
C GLN A 168 -22.35 0.46 -12.62
#